data_AF-A0A1R1SF28-F1
#
_entry.id   AF-A0A1R1SF28-F1
#
_cell.length_a   1.000
_cell.length_b   1.000
_cell.length_c   1.000
_cell.angle_alpha   90.00
_cell.angle_beta   90.00
_cell.angle_gamma   90.00
#
_symmetry.space_group_name_H-M   'P 1'
#
loop_
_entity.id
_entity.type
_entity.pdbx_description
1 polymer ?
#
loop_
_entity_poly.entity_id
_entity_poly.type
_entity_poly.pdbx_seq_one_letter_code
_entity_poly.pdbx_strand_id
1 'polypeptide(L)'
;MPDNMSDGYIYVSYAHVDNAVDDMRLQTREIEKIISSLNDELQSLQQSWEGDDREAYNEKQAAWNQAVANMSKWLGDNAQTLNHIRDLYTQNERSQTQSWQDVKIGR
;
A
#
# COMPACT_ATOMS: atom_id res chain seq x y z
N MET A 1 -8.33 33.80 -15.73
CA MET A 1 -8.46 32.33 -15.75
C MET A 1 -7.48 31.74 -14.76
N PRO A 2 -7.93 31.20 -13.62
CA PRO A 2 -7.08 30.49 -12.68
C PRO A 2 -7.58 29.05 -12.45
N ASP A 3 -7.58 28.20 -13.49
CA ASP A 3 -8.09 26.81 -13.37
C ASP A 3 -7.02 25.72 -13.55
N ASN A 4 -5.74 26.07 -13.64
CA ASN A 4 -4.66 25.07 -13.88
C ASN A 4 -3.71 24.89 -12.69
N MET A 5 -3.84 25.69 -11.62
CA MET A 5 -2.93 25.56 -10.48
C MET A 5 -3.32 24.35 -9.62
N SER A 6 -4.60 24.16 -9.31
CA SER A 6 -5.06 23.02 -8.49
C SER A 6 -4.80 21.67 -9.15
N ASP A 7 -4.98 21.58 -10.47
CA ASP A 7 -4.82 20.33 -11.21
C ASP A 7 -3.35 19.87 -11.24
N GLY A 8 -2.43 20.81 -11.44
CA GLY A 8 -0.99 20.55 -11.32
C GLY A 8 -0.58 20.10 -9.90
N TYR A 9 -1.13 20.71 -8.84
CA TYR A 9 -0.85 20.29 -7.46
C TYR A 9 -1.40 18.88 -7.17
N ILE A 10 -2.61 18.58 -7.65
CA ILE A 10 -3.24 17.27 -7.46
C ILE A 10 -2.47 16.18 -8.21
N TYR A 11 -2.09 16.42 -9.48
CA TYR A 11 -1.28 15.48 -10.27
C TYR A 11 0.09 15.20 -9.62
N VAL A 12 0.80 16.25 -9.18
CA VAL A 12 2.09 16.10 -8.48
C VAL A 12 1.91 15.32 -7.18
N SER A 13 0.86 15.59 -6.41
CA SER A 13 0.55 14.84 -5.19
C SER A 13 0.32 13.35 -5.48
N TYR A 14 -0.38 12.99 -6.56
CA TYR A 14 -0.57 11.59 -6.93
C TYR A 14 0.74 10.90 -7.32
N ALA A 15 1.61 11.56 -8.08
CA ALA A 15 2.91 11.00 -8.44
C ALA A 15 3.77 10.67 -7.20
N HIS A 16 3.73 11.52 -6.17
CA HIS A 16 4.39 11.24 -4.90
C HIS A 16 3.76 10.07 -4.14
N VAL A 17 2.44 9.96 -4.21
CA VAL A 17 1.69 8.88 -3.56
C VAL A 17 1.94 7.53 -4.24
N ASP A 18 1.96 7.48 -5.58
CA ASP A 18 2.27 6.25 -6.33
C ASP A 18 3.68 5.73 -5.99
N ASN A 19 4.67 6.63 -5.95
CA ASN A 19 6.02 6.28 -5.52
C ASN A 19 6.05 5.76 -4.08
N ALA A 20 5.31 6.40 -3.17
CA ALA A 20 5.22 5.95 -1.78
C ALA A 20 4.57 4.56 -1.66
N VAL A 21 3.53 4.27 -2.45
CA VAL A 21 2.88 2.96 -2.50
C VAL A 21 3.85 1.88 -2.99
N ASP A 22 4.60 2.15 -4.06
CA ASP A 22 5.58 1.22 -4.59
C ASP A 22 6.74 0.97 -3.61
N ASP A 23 7.24 2.03 -2.97
CA ASP A 23 8.26 1.93 -1.92
C ASP A 23 7.74 1.10 -0.73
N MET A 24 6.50 1.33 -0.29
CA MET A 24 5.90 0.55 0.80
C MET A 24 5.73 -0.92 0.41
N ARG A 25 5.33 -1.22 -0.83
CA ARG A 25 5.23 -2.62 -1.32
C ARG A 25 6.59 -3.29 -1.36
N LEU A 26 7.64 -2.58 -1.78
CA LEU A 26 9.02 -3.06 -1.74
C LEU A 26 9.45 -3.36 -0.31
N GLN A 27 9.30 -2.40 0.59
CA GLN A 27 9.66 -2.55 2.01
C GLN A 27 8.93 -3.72 2.66
N THR A 28 7.65 -3.94 2.37
CA THR A 28 6.91 -5.08 2.93
C THR A 28 7.39 -6.43 2.39
N ARG A 29 7.77 -6.54 1.12
CA ARG A 29 8.40 -7.77 0.62
C ARG A 29 9.73 -8.04 1.32
N GLU A 30 10.50 -7.00 1.61
CA GLU A 30 11.75 -7.16 2.37
C GLU A 30 11.48 -7.58 3.82
N ILE A 31 10.46 -7.02 4.47
CA ILE A 31 10.01 -7.45 5.81
C ILE A 31 9.57 -8.93 5.78
N GLU A 32 8.77 -9.33 4.78
CA GLU A 32 8.34 -10.72 4.58
C GLU A 32 9.53 -11.67 4.47
N LYS A 33 10.55 -11.32 3.68
CA LYS A 33 11.79 -12.10 3.55
C LYS A 33 12.55 -12.21 4.86
N ILE A 34 12.72 -11.10 5.58
CA ILE A 34 13.44 -11.08 6.87
C ILE A 34 12.73 -12.00 7.87
N ILE A 35 11.40 -11.96 7.94
CA ILE A 35 10.60 -12.81 8.83
C ILE A 35 10.72 -14.28 8.41
N SER A 36 10.69 -14.58 7.11
CA SER A 36 10.91 -15.94 6.62
C SER A 36 12.30 -16.46 6.99
N SER A 37 13.35 -15.66 6.79
CA SER A 37 14.73 -16.02 7.15
C SER A 37 14.87 -16.25 8.65
N LEU A 38 14.28 -15.37 9.47
CA LEU A 38 14.21 -15.55 10.93
C LEU A 38 13.52 -16.86 11.29
N ASN A 39 12.38 -17.17 10.68
CA ASN A 39 11.67 -18.42 10.93
C ASN A 39 12.53 -19.64 10.58
N ASP A 40 13.23 -19.62 9.46
CA ASP A 40 14.07 -20.73 9.00
C ASP A 40 15.30 -20.94 9.90
N GLU A 41 16.01 -19.87 10.26
CA GLU A 41 17.14 -19.91 11.19
C GLU A 41 16.71 -20.42 12.58
N LEU A 42 15.52 -20.01 13.03
CA LEU A 42 15.02 -20.35 14.36
C LEU A 42 14.40 -21.75 14.41
N GLN A 43 13.91 -22.30 13.28
CA GLN A 43 13.41 -23.68 13.22
C GLN A 43 14.52 -24.70 13.58
N SER A 44 15.76 -24.39 13.21
CA SER A 44 16.96 -25.14 13.63
C SER A 44 17.17 -25.09 15.14
N LEU A 45 17.04 -23.91 15.75
CA LEU A 45 17.18 -23.72 17.20
C LEU A 45 16.05 -24.36 17.99
N GLN A 46 14.84 -24.42 17.44
CA GLN A 46 13.67 -25.02 18.09
C GLN A 46 13.84 -26.51 18.39
N GLN A 47 14.67 -27.22 17.62
CA GLN A 47 15.01 -28.62 17.90
C GLN A 47 15.83 -28.78 19.18
N SER A 48 16.47 -27.71 19.65
CA SER A 48 17.28 -27.70 20.87
C SER A 48 16.51 -27.26 22.13
N TRP A 49 15.27 -26.78 21.98
CA TRP A 49 14.49 -26.23 23.09
C TRP A 49 13.46 -27.26 23.59
N GLU A 50 13.54 -27.61 24.87
CA GLU A 50 12.56 -28.47 25.57
C GLU A 50 11.69 -27.63 26.52
N GLY A 51 10.40 -27.98 26.64
CA GLY A 51 9.50 -27.39 27.64
C GLY A 51 8.90 -26.03 27.27
N ASP A 52 8.66 -25.18 28.29
CA ASP A 52 7.88 -23.93 28.23
C ASP A 52 8.45 -22.89 27.24
N ASP A 53 9.77 -22.89 27.02
CA ASP A 53 10.42 -21.98 26.08
C ASP A 53 9.97 -22.21 24.63
N ARG A 54 9.61 -23.45 24.29
CA ARG A 54 9.09 -23.80 22.97
C ARG A 54 7.68 -23.27 22.75
N GLU A 55 6.83 -23.27 23.78
CA GLU A 55 5.47 -22.74 23.70
C GLU A 55 5.46 -21.21 23.58
N ALA A 56 6.22 -20.53 24.45
CA ALA A 56 6.37 -19.08 24.39
C ALA A 56 6.89 -18.62 23.02
N TYR A 57 7.82 -19.39 22.44
CA TYR A 57 8.32 -19.14 21.10
C TYR A 57 7.25 -19.29 20.02
N ASN A 58 6.49 -20.39 20.02
CA ASN A 58 5.43 -20.62 19.04
C ASN A 58 4.42 -19.46 19.04
N GLU A 59 4.11 -18.92 20.22
CA GLU A 59 3.23 -17.78 20.36
C GLU A 59 3.82 -16.51 19.71
N LYS A 60 5.10 -16.19 19.97
CA LYS A 60 5.77 -15.04 19.35
C LYS A 60 5.90 -15.20 17.84
N GLN A 61 6.24 -16.40 17.38
CA GLN A 61 6.34 -16.70 15.96
C GLN A 61 5.00 -16.48 15.25
N ALA A 62 3.91 -17.00 15.81
CA ALA A 62 2.57 -16.80 15.28
C ALA A 62 2.19 -15.30 15.24
N ALA A 63 2.51 -14.55 16.30
CA ALA A 63 2.24 -13.11 16.37
C ALA A 63 3.00 -12.32 15.29
N TRP A 64 4.28 -12.64 15.06
CA TRP A 64 5.08 -11.99 14.02
C TRP A 64 4.56 -12.32 12.62
N ASN A 65 4.29 -13.60 12.34
CA ASN A 65 3.72 -14.02 11.06
C ASN A 65 2.39 -13.31 10.78
N GLN A 66 1.52 -13.20 11.80
CA GLN A 66 0.26 -12.48 11.68
C GLN A 66 0.46 -10.98 11.44
N ALA A 67 1.41 -10.35 12.13
CA ALA A 67 1.69 -8.93 11.95
C ALA A 67 2.15 -8.62 10.52
N VAL A 68 2.98 -9.47 9.94
CA VAL A 68 3.43 -9.35 8.54
C VAL A 68 2.27 -9.50 7.56
N ALA A 69 1.44 -10.54 7.74
CA ALA A 69 0.26 -10.74 6.91
C ALA A 69 -0.69 -9.52 6.97
N ASN A 70 -0.86 -8.94 8.16
CA ASN A 70 -1.67 -7.73 8.34
C ASN A 70 -1.06 -6.52 7.61
N MET A 71 0.26 -6.32 7.68
CA MET A 71 0.95 -5.24 6.95
C MET A 71 0.76 -5.38 5.44
N SER A 72 0.95 -6.59 4.91
CA SER A 72 0.74 -6.90 3.49
C SER A 72 -0.69 -6.59 3.03
N LYS A 73 -1.69 -6.97 3.85
CA LYS A 73 -3.09 -6.65 3.62
C LYS A 73 -3.36 -5.14 3.62
N TRP A 74 -2.91 -4.43 4.65
CA TRP A 74 -3.16 -2.99 4.80
C TRP A 74 -2.57 -2.19 3.64
N LEU A 75 -1.40 -2.59 3.14
CA LEU A 75 -0.81 -1.96 1.98
C LEU A 75 -1.58 -2.24 0.69
N GLY A 76 -2.09 -3.47 0.54
CA GLY A 76 -3.00 -3.80 -0.56
C GLY A 76 -4.25 -2.92 -0.54
N ASP A 77 -4.90 -2.80 0.62
CA ASP A 77 -6.12 -2.00 0.81
C ASP A 77 -5.88 -0.51 0.55
N ASN A 78 -4.74 0.03 1.03
CA ASN A 78 -4.36 1.43 0.77
C ASN A 78 -4.06 1.68 -0.71
N ALA A 79 -3.33 0.78 -1.38
CA ALA A 79 -3.06 0.88 -2.81
C ALA A 79 -4.37 0.85 -3.64
N GLN A 80 -5.33 0.01 -3.26
CA GLN A 80 -6.65 -0.01 -3.91
C GLN A 80 -7.43 1.29 -3.71
N THR A 81 -7.41 1.82 -2.48
CA THR A 81 -8.08 3.08 -2.14
C THR A 81 -7.52 4.24 -2.98
N LEU A 82 -6.20 4.32 -3.12
CA LEU A 82 -5.54 5.36 -3.90
C LEU A 82 -5.86 5.27 -5.40
N ASN A 83 -5.86 4.06 -5.96
CA ASN A 83 -6.31 3.85 -7.34
C ASN A 83 -7.77 4.28 -7.54
N HIS A 84 -8.65 3.95 -6.58
CA HIS A 84 -10.05 4.35 -6.65
C HIS A 84 -10.22 5.88 -6.65
N ILE A 85 -9.47 6.58 -5.79
CA ILE A 85 -9.48 8.05 -5.73
C ILE A 85 -9.00 8.64 -7.07
N ARG A 86 -7.96 8.08 -7.69
CA ARG A 86 -7.47 8.50 -9.01
C ARG A 86 -8.53 8.33 -10.09
N ASP A 87 -9.21 7.19 -10.11
CA ASP A 87 -10.26 6.90 -11.10
C ASP A 87 -11.45 7.86 -10.94
N LEU A 88 -11.85 8.18 -9.72
CA LEU A 88 -12.89 9.18 -9.46
C LEU A 88 -12.49 10.57 -9.96
N TYR A 89 -11.23 10.97 -9.74
CA TYR A 89 -10.75 12.28 -10.17
C TYR A 89 -10.71 12.42 -11.70
N THR A 90 -10.10 11.44 -12.38
CA THR A 90 -10.00 11.44 -13.86
C THR A 90 -11.38 11.38 -14.54
N GLN A 91 -12.35 10.67 -13.95
CA GLN A 91 -13.73 10.68 -14.43
C GLN A 91 -14.37 12.07 -14.27
N ASN A 92 -14.17 12.71 -13.12
CA ASN A 92 -14.71 14.03 -12.85
C ASN A 92 -14.11 15.09 -13.78
N GLU A 93 -12.78 15.09 -13.97
CA GLU A 93 -12.09 16.00 -14.88
C GLU A 93 -12.59 15.87 -16.34
N ARG A 94 -12.76 14.64 -16.83
CA ARG A 94 -13.34 14.38 -18.16
C ARG A 94 -14.76 14.92 -18.27
N SER A 95 -15.58 14.71 -17.24
CA SER A 95 -16.97 15.19 -17.24
C SER A 95 -17.07 16.72 -17.26
N GLN A 96 -16.21 17.40 -16.50
CA GLN A 96 -16.14 18.86 -16.49
C GLN A 96 -15.64 19.40 -17.82
N THR A 97 -14.58 18.81 -18.38
CA THR A 97 -14.03 19.21 -19.69
C THR A 97 -15.07 19.07 -20.80
N GLN A 98 -15.86 18.00 -20.81
CA GLN A 98 -16.96 17.82 -21.76
C GLN A 98 -18.05 18.89 -21.59
N SER A 99 -18.45 19.19 -20.35
CA SER A 99 -19.44 20.24 -20.06
C SER A 99 -18.97 21.62 -20.55
N TRP A 100 -17.68 21.95 -20.42
CA TRP A 100 -17.15 23.22 -20.91
C TRP A 100 -17.04 23.29 -22.44
N GLN A 101 -16.86 22.16 -23.12
CA GLN A 101 -16.88 22.09 -24.59
C GLN A 101 -18.30 22.35 -25.13
N ASP A 102 -19.32 21.77 -24.51
CA ASP A 102 -20.71 21.95 -24.91
C ASP A 102 -21.18 23.41 -24.73
N VAL A 103 -20.76 24.06 -23.63
CA VAL A 103 -21.07 25.49 -23.38
C VAL A 103 -20.38 26.42 -24.39
N LYS A 104 -19.22 26.05 -24.94
CA LYS A 104 -18.51 26.86 -25.95
C LYS A 104 -19.10 26.77 -27.36
N ILE A 105 -19.83 25.71 -27.68
CA ILE A 105 -20.43 25.50 -29.01
C ILE A 105 -21.82 26.17 -29.11
N GLY A 106 -22.48 26.45 -27.98
CA GLY A 106 -23.75 27.15 -27.91
C GLY A 106 -23.62 28.69 -27.79
N ARG A 107 -23.12 29.37 -28.82
CA ARG A 107 -23.33 30.82 -29.06
C ARG A 107 -23.34 31.14 -30.55
#